data_AF-U4QWS8-F1
#
_entry.id   AF-U4QWS8-F1
#
_cell.length_a   1.000
_cell.length_b   1.000
_cell.length_c   1.000
_cell.angle_alpha   90.00
_cell.angle_beta   90.00
_cell.angle_gamma   90.00
#
_symmetry.space_group_name_H-M   'P 1'
#
loop_
_entity.id
_entity.type
_entity.pdbx_description
1 polymer ?
#
loop_
_entity_poly.entity_id
_entity_poly.type
_entity_poly.pdbx_seq_one_letter_code
_entity_poly.pdbx_strand_id
1 'polypeptide(L)'
;MENLRCAILAQDGTTVENIIIADQSFAYSNGLIICGTIPVAIGDSYKDGYFYRDGQKLIVEKTEIEKLQKMVDTLILDNLNMQAQIDTLITSNLQEV
;
A
#
# COMPACT_ATOMS: atom_id res chain seq x y z
N MET A 1 -17.91 -9.04 -15.79
CA MET A 1 -17.84 -8.95 -14.31
C MET A 1 -16.37 -9.03 -13.94
N GLU A 2 -15.91 -8.14 -13.06
CA GLU A 2 -14.54 -8.20 -12.56
C GLU A 2 -14.42 -9.34 -11.56
N ASN A 3 -13.40 -10.19 -11.75
CA ASN A 3 -13.12 -11.32 -10.89
C ASN A 3 -12.26 -10.83 -9.72
N LEU A 4 -12.83 -10.82 -8.51
CA LEU A 4 -12.18 -10.33 -7.31
C LEU A 4 -11.58 -11.48 -6.50
N ARG A 5 -10.41 -11.23 -5.91
CA ARG A 5 -9.82 -12.13 -4.93
C ARG A 5 -10.44 -11.87 -3.57
N CYS A 6 -11.06 -12.89 -2.99
CA CYS A 6 -11.82 -12.79 -1.74
C CYS A 6 -11.33 -13.81 -0.72
N ALA A 7 -11.25 -13.41 0.55
CA ALA A 7 -10.97 -14.27 1.68
C ALA A 7 -12.27 -14.71 2.36
N ILE A 8 -12.31 -15.99 2.74
CA ILE A 8 -13.33 -16.59 3.58
C ILE A 8 -12.71 -16.73 4.98
N LEU A 9 -13.39 -16.22 5.99
CA LEU A 9 -12.96 -16.35 7.38
C LEU A 9 -13.51 -17.64 7.98
N ALA A 10 -12.72 -18.27 8.86
CA ALA A 10 -13.12 -19.39 9.68
C ALA A 10 -14.27 -19.01 10.62
N GLN A 11 -14.82 -20.00 11.33
CA GLN A 11 -15.90 -19.79 12.29
C GLN A 11 -15.55 -18.81 13.43
N ASP A 12 -14.25 -18.62 13.71
CA ASP A 12 -13.77 -17.63 14.69
C ASP A 12 -13.93 -16.17 14.21
N GLY A 13 -14.28 -15.95 12.94
CA GLY A 13 -14.46 -14.63 12.33
C GLY A 13 -13.17 -13.84 12.13
N THR A 14 -12.01 -14.46 12.31
CA THR A 14 -10.71 -13.78 12.22
C THR A 14 -9.71 -14.50 11.34
N THR A 15 -9.65 -15.83 11.33
CA THR A 15 -8.64 -16.58 10.58
C THR A 15 -9.09 -16.78 9.13
N VAL A 16 -8.23 -16.48 8.15
CA VAL A 16 -8.50 -16.77 6.74
C VAL A 16 -8.42 -18.29 6.52
N GLU A 17 -9.56 -18.90 6.21
CA GLU A 17 -9.68 -20.34 5.97
C GLU A 17 -9.51 -20.68 4.49
N ASN A 18 -9.99 -19.81 3.60
CA ASN A 18 -9.94 -20.05 2.17
C ASN A 18 -9.84 -18.74 1.37
N ILE A 19 -9.35 -18.84 0.13
CA ILE A 19 -9.24 -17.73 -0.80
C ILE A 19 -9.82 -18.16 -2.14
N ILE A 20 -10.80 -17.41 -2.62
CA ILE A 20 -11.50 -17.72 -3.86
C ILE A 20 -11.51 -16.52 -4.81
N ILE A 21 -11.85 -16.81 -6.06
CA ILE A 21 -12.16 -15.78 -7.06
C ILE A 21 -13.68 -15.72 -7.21
N ALA A 22 -14.26 -14.55 -6.97
CA ALA A 22 -15.69 -14.34 -7.05
C ALA A 22 -16.01 -12.96 -7.65
N ASP A 23 -17.19 -12.81 -8.23
CA ASP A 23 -17.69 -11.49 -8.55
C ASP A 23 -18.13 -10.73 -7.28
N GLN A 24 -18.28 -9.41 -7.44
CA GLN A 24 -18.63 -8.51 -6.34
C GLN A 24 -19.98 -8.85 -5.69
N SER A 25 -20.98 -9.23 -6.47
CA SER A 25 -22.31 -9.57 -5.94
C SER A 25 -22.22 -10.83 -5.08
N PHE A 26 -21.54 -11.87 -5.56
CA PHE A 26 -21.32 -13.09 -4.80
C PHE A 26 -20.55 -12.83 -3.50
N ALA A 27 -19.48 -12.04 -3.57
CA ALA A 27 -18.67 -11.70 -2.40
C ALA A 27 -19.51 -11.03 -1.30
N TYR A 28 -20.30 -10.02 -1.66
CA TYR A 28 -21.15 -9.32 -0.68
C TYR A 28 -22.29 -10.18 -0.14
N SER A 29 -22.96 -10.96 -0.99
CA SER A 29 -24.05 -11.84 -0.55
C SER A 29 -23.59 -12.91 0.44
N ASN A 30 -22.31 -13.27 0.43
CA ASN A 30 -21.73 -14.29 1.31
C ASN A 30 -20.80 -13.72 2.38
N GLY A 31 -20.72 -12.39 2.53
CA GLY A 31 -19.90 -11.75 3.56
C GLY A 31 -18.39 -11.98 3.40
N LEU A 32 -17.90 -12.17 2.17
CA LEU A 32 -16.49 -12.40 1.90
C LEU A 32 -15.68 -11.10 1.99
N ILE A 33 -14.41 -11.22 2.39
CA ILE A 33 -13.52 -10.06 2.51
C ILE A 33 -12.73 -9.89 1.22
N ILE A 34 -12.94 -8.77 0.51
CA ILE A 34 -12.18 -8.46 -0.70
C ILE A 34 -10.71 -8.19 -0.33
N CYS A 35 -9.79 -8.98 -0.89
CA CYS A 35 -8.35 -8.87 -0.61
C CYS A 35 -7.69 -7.72 -1.37
N GLY A 36 -8.26 -7.33 -2.53
CA GLY A 36 -7.61 -6.40 -3.45
C GLY A 36 -6.24 -6.92 -3.89
N THR A 37 -5.23 -6.06 -3.80
CA THR A 37 -3.82 -6.36 -4.11
C THR A 37 -3.02 -6.80 -2.87
N ILE A 38 -3.66 -7.00 -1.72
CA ILE A 38 -2.98 -7.46 -0.50
C ILE A 38 -2.60 -8.95 -0.68
N PRO A 39 -1.35 -9.35 -0.37
CA PRO A 39 -0.87 -10.72 -0.53
C PRO A 39 -1.35 -11.65 0.62
N VAL A 40 -2.67 -11.73 0.82
CA VAL A 40 -3.33 -12.57 1.82
C VAL A 40 -3.08 -14.06 1.54
N ALA A 41 -2.88 -14.88 2.55
CA ALA A 41 -2.77 -16.34 2.50
C ALA A 41 -3.70 -16.99 3.53
N ILE A 42 -3.94 -18.29 3.36
CA ILE A 42 -4.65 -19.10 4.35
C ILE A 42 -3.83 -19.09 5.66
N GLY A 43 -4.51 -18.90 6.79
CA GLY A 43 -3.91 -18.76 8.11
C GLY A 43 -3.60 -17.31 8.53
N ASP A 44 -3.66 -16.34 7.61
CA ASP A 44 -3.60 -14.92 8.00
C ASP A 44 -4.81 -14.55 8.87
N SER A 45 -4.65 -13.53 9.71
CA SER A 45 -5.76 -13.03 10.54
C SER A 45 -6.34 -11.74 9.96
N TYR A 46 -7.65 -11.55 10.09
CA TYR A 46 -8.39 -10.35 9.72
C TYR A 46 -9.00 -9.73 10.97
N LYS A 47 -8.64 -8.48 11.24
CA LYS A 47 -9.17 -7.70 12.37
C LYS A 47 -9.15 -6.21 12.04
N ASP A 48 -10.13 -5.48 12.53
CA ASP A 48 -10.23 -4.03 12.39
C ASP A 48 -10.10 -3.52 10.93
N GLY A 49 -10.56 -4.32 9.96
CA GLY A 49 -10.48 -3.97 8.54
C GLY A 49 -9.17 -4.30 7.84
N TYR A 50 -8.24 -5.01 8.49
CA TYR A 50 -6.90 -5.30 7.95
C TYR A 50 -6.51 -6.77 8.09
N PHE A 51 -5.69 -7.23 7.16
CA PHE A 51 -5.05 -8.55 7.22
C PHE A 51 -3.70 -8.48 7.93
N TYR A 52 -3.34 -9.53 8.65
CA TYR A 52 -2.08 -9.66 9.38
C TYR A 52 -1.49 -11.05 9.22
N ARG A 53 -0.16 -11.11 9.07
CA ARG A 53 0.64 -12.34 9.12
C ARG A 53 1.63 -12.24 10.27
N ASP A 54 1.65 -13.24 11.14
CA ASP A 54 2.53 -13.28 12.33
C ASP A 54 2.44 -11.99 13.17
N GLY A 55 1.23 -11.43 13.29
CA GLY A 55 0.97 -10.18 14.02
C GLY A 55 1.33 -8.89 13.27
N GLN A 56 1.95 -8.96 12.10
CA GLN A 56 2.30 -7.80 11.29
C GLN A 56 1.24 -7.51 10.23
N LYS A 57 0.83 -6.25 10.10
CA LYS A 57 -0.16 -5.83 9.12
C LYS A 57 0.36 -6.05 7.71
N LEU A 58 -0.41 -6.75 6.88
CA LEU A 58 -0.14 -6.86 5.46
C LEU A 58 -0.46 -5.54 4.79
N ILE A 59 0.55 -4.98 4.13
CA ILE A 59 0.41 -3.80 3.30
C ILE A 59 0.22 -4.24 1.85
N VAL A 60 -0.53 -3.45 1.09
CA VAL A 60 -0.57 -3.57 -0.36
C VAL A 60 0.86 -3.44 -0.87
N GLU A 61 1.29 -4.43 -1.65
CA GLU A 61 2.54 -4.30 -2.37
C GLU A 61 2.35 -3.20 -3.40
N LYS A 62 3.02 -2.06 -3.20
CA LYS A 62 3.07 -1.00 -4.20
C LYS A 62 3.60 -1.61 -5.49
N THR A 63 2.98 -1.28 -6.60
CA THR A 63 3.52 -1.62 -7.91
C THR A 63 4.93 -1.04 -8.05
N GLU A 64 5.79 -1.67 -8.85
CA GLU A 64 7.11 -1.14 -9.12
C GLU A 64 7.05 0.30 -9.68
N ILE A 65 5.99 0.63 -10.41
CA ILE A 65 5.72 1.98 -10.91
C ILE A 65 5.49 2.97 -9.76
N GLU A 66 4.66 2.63 -8.77
CA GLU A 66 4.41 3.51 -7.61
C GLU A 66 5.64 3.66 -6.72
N LYS A 67 6.48 2.63 -6.63
CA LYS A 67 7.78 2.71 -5.94
C LYS A 67 8.70 3.70 -6.68
N LEU A 68 8.81 3.57 -8.01
CA LEU A 68 9.60 4.47 -8.85
C LEU A 68 9.08 5.91 -8.80
N GLN A 69 7.76 6.12 -8.84
CA GLN A 69 7.16 7.46 -8.70
C GLN A 69 7.58 8.12 -7.38
N LYS A 70 7.49 7.40 -6.26
CA LYS A 70 7.93 7.93 -4.96
C LYS A 70 9.43 8.28 -4.95
N MET A 71 10.26 7.48 -5.62
CA MET A 71 11.70 7.78 -5.76
C MET A 71 11.92 9.06 -6.58
N VAL A 72 11.20 9.23 -7.69
CA VAL A 72 11.26 10.43 -8.53
C VAL A 72 10.82 11.67 -7.73
N ASP A 73 9.71 11.60 -6.99
CA ASP A 73 9.23 12.71 -6.16
C ASP A 73 10.27 13.13 -5.12
N THR A 74 10.95 12.17 -4.50
CA THR A 74 12.02 12.42 -3.52
C THR A 74 13.21 13.11 -4.18
N LEU A 75 13.63 12.65 -5.36
CA LEU A 75 14.73 13.26 -6.12
C LEU A 75 14.40 14.69 -6.57
N ILE A 76 13.16 14.98 -6.94
CA ILE A 76 12.71 16.33 -7.29
C ILE A 76 12.81 17.24 -6.07
N LEU A 77 12.33 16.79 -4.91
CA LEU A 77 12.40 17.57 -3.68
C LEU A 77 13.83 17.87 -3.27
N ASP A 78 14.72 16.87 -3.33
CA ASP A 78 16.13 17.04 -3.03
C ASP A 78 16.79 18.03 -4.00
N ASN A 79 16.43 17.98 -5.28
CA ASN A 79 16.94 18.93 -6.27
C ASN A 79 16.51 20.37 -5.98
N LEU A 80 15.22 20.58 -5.64
CA LEU A 80 14.70 21.90 -5.26
C LEU A 80 15.39 22.44 -4.00
N ASN A 81 15.64 21.59 -3.01
CA ASN A 81 16.37 21.97 -1.79
C ASN A 81 17.81 22.36 -2.10
N MET A 82 18.50 21.62 -2.99
CA MET A 82 19.85 21.98 -3.43
C MET A 82 19.86 23.32 -4.18
N GLN A 83 18.89 23.59 -5.05
CA GLN A 83 18.78 24.88 -5.74
C GLN A 83 18.60 26.03 -4.75
N ALA A 84 17.72 25.89 -3.75
CA ALA A 84 17.54 26.92 -2.74
C ALA A 84 18.81 27.20 -1.92
N GLN A 85 19.61 26.17 -1.62
CA GLN A 85 20.91 26.33 -0.95
C GLN A 85 21.92 27.07 -1.84
N ILE A 86 21.97 26.74 -3.13
CA ILE A 86 22.82 27.43 -4.11
C ILE A 86 22.44 28.91 -4.20
N ASP A 87 21.15 29.22 -4.32
CA ASP A 87 20.65 30.60 -4.41
C ASP A 87 21.02 31.41 -3.16
N THR A 88 20.94 30.79 -1.99
CA THR A 88 21.37 31.40 -0.72
C THR A 88 22.87 31.74 -0.75
N LEU A 89 23.72 30.79 -1.17
CA LEU A 89 25.17 31.00 -1.26
C LEU A 89 25.53 32.10 -2.27
N ILE A 90 24.88 32.14 -3.43
CA ILE A 90 25.09 33.20 -4.44
C ILE A 90 24.72 34.57 -3.85
N THR A 91 23.57 34.66 -3.19
CA THR A 91 23.10 35.92 -2.60
C THR A 91 24.04 36.41 -1.51
N SER A 92 24.50 35.52 -0.62
CA SER A 92 25.47 35.88 0.43
C SER A 92 26.79 36.38 -0.16
N ASN A 93 27.33 35.70 -1.18
CA ASN A 93 28.60 36.10 -1.80
C ASN A 93 28.50 37.41 -2.60
N LEU A 94 27.32 37.78 -3.09
CA LEU A 94 27.10 39.05 -3.79
C LEU A 94 26.94 40.26 -2.84
N GLN A 95 26.60 40.02 -1.56
CA GLN A 95 26.47 41.08 -0.55
C GLN A 95 27.79 41.44 0.13
N GLU A 96 28.82 40.59 0.02
CA GLU A 96 30.16 40.81 0.58
C GLU A 96 31.12 41.58 -0.36
N VAL A 97 30.67 41.97 -1.55
CA VAL A 97 31.44 42.76 -2.55
C VAL A 97 30.96 44.20 -2.61
#